data_AF-A0A933Y109-F1
#
_entry.id   AF-A0A933Y109-F1
#
_cell.length_a   1.000
_cell.length_b   1.000
_cell.length_c   1.000
_cell.angle_alpha   90.00
_cell.angle_beta   90.00
_cell.angle_gamma   90.00
#
_symmetry.space_group_name_H-M   'P 1'
#
loop_
_entity.id
_entity.type
_entity.pdbx_description
1 polymer ?
#
loop_
_entity_poly.entity_id
_entity_poly.type
_entity_poly.pdbx_seq_one_letter_code
_entity_poly.pdbx_strand_id
1 'polypeptide(L)'
;MVCRVERLLALARALRPRDVGRLAAALGDAAALADTYAGLPAWNFSSKLLAHLTEHLFVLRATGIGWSDWGTVGAIERTHASLGRTPPWRATTMARREVA
;
A
#
# COMPACT_ATOMS: atom_id res chain seq x y z
N MET A 1 4.75 0.64 -7.84
CA MET A 1 5.12 2.03 -8.19
C MET A 1 6.60 2.05 -8.54
N VAL A 2 6.99 2.76 -9.60
CA VAL A 2 8.40 2.91 -10.00
C VAL A 2 8.72 4.40 -10.01
N CYS A 3 9.84 4.80 -9.41
CA CYS A 3 10.27 6.19 -9.37
C CYS A 3 11.78 6.30 -9.23
N ARG A 4 12.32 7.47 -9.56
CA ARG A 4 13.68 7.87 -9.17
C ARG A 4 13.64 8.32 -7.71
N VAL A 5 14.32 7.59 -6.83
CA VAL A 5 14.31 7.85 -5.37
C VAL A 5 14.68 9.31 -5.08
N GLU A 6 15.70 9.84 -5.75
CA GLU A 6 16.21 11.18 -5.49
C GLU A 6 15.18 12.26 -5.83
N ARG A 7 14.41 12.04 -6.90
CA ARG A 7 13.32 12.94 -7.27
C ARG A 7 12.18 12.85 -6.27
N LEU A 8 11.76 11.63 -5.90
CA LEU A 8 10.69 11.43 -4.94
C LEU A 8 11.04 12.05 -3.58
N LEU A 9 12.28 11.88 -3.12
CA LEU A 9 12.75 12.43 -1.86
C LEU A 9 12.82 13.96 -1.91
N ALA A 10 13.26 14.55 -3.03
CA ALA A 10 13.23 16.00 -3.21
C ALA A 10 11.79 16.56 -3.11
N LEU A 11 10.82 15.89 -3.74
CA LEU A 11 9.41 16.27 -3.68
C LEU A 11 8.83 16.09 -2.26
N ALA A 12 9.16 14.99 -1.58
CA ALA A 12 8.75 14.76 -0.20
C ALA A 12 9.33 15.81 0.75
N ARG A 13 10.61 16.20 0.57
CA ARG A 13 11.24 17.29 1.34
C ARG A 13 10.57 18.63 1.11
N ALA A 14 10.17 18.93 -0.13
CA ALA A 14 9.48 20.18 -0.43
C ALA A 14 8.11 20.27 0.27
N LEU A 15 7.35 19.16 0.29
CA LEU A 15 6.02 19.12 0.89
C LEU A 15 6.05 18.94 2.41
N ARG A 16 7.02 18.20 2.95
CA ARG A 16 7.10 17.83 4.37
C ARG A 16 8.53 17.94 4.90
N PRO A 17 9.14 19.14 4.88
CA PRO A 17 10.55 19.32 5.21
C PRO A 17 10.89 18.88 6.62
N ARG A 18 10.01 19.15 7.59
CA ARG A 18 10.22 18.78 9.00
C ARG A 18 10.23 17.27 9.21
N ASP A 19 9.26 16.57 8.66
CA ASP A 19 9.11 15.12 8.86
C ASP A 19 10.26 14.36 8.18
N VAL A 20 10.58 14.74 6.95
CA VAL A 20 11.71 14.14 6.23
C VAL A 20 13.05 14.47 6.90
N GLY A 21 13.21 15.70 7.41
CA GLY A 21 14.40 16.09 8.16
C GLY A 21 14.60 15.28 9.44
N ARG A 22 13.53 15.04 10.21
CA ARG A 22 13.57 14.20 11.41
C ARG A 22 13.97 12.76 11.08
N LEU A 23 13.37 12.17 10.04
CA LEU A 23 13.73 10.81 9.59
C LEU A 23 15.18 10.73 9.10
N ALA A 24 15.64 11.74 8.35
CA ALA A 24 17.01 11.79 7.86
C ALA A 24 18.04 11.88 8.99
N ALA A 25 17.75 12.64 10.06
CA ALA A 25 18.63 12.77 11.22
C ALA A 25 18.74 11.47 12.04
N ALA A 26 17.74 10.59 11.97
CA ALA A 26 17.74 9.31 12.66
C ALA A 26 18.32 8.15 11.82
N LEU A 27 18.80 8.42 10.61
CA LEU A 27 19.38 7.38 9.75
C LEU A 27 20.64 6.77 10.38
N GLY A 28 20.73 5.44 10.34
CA GLY A 28 21.87 4.70 10.90
C GLY A 28 21.74 4.37 12.38
N ASP A 29 20.73 4.89 13.08
CA ASP A 29 20.40 4.53 14.46
C ASP A 29 18.97 3.97 14.53
N ALA A 30 18.88 2.66 14.78
CA ALA A 30 17.59 1.96 14.83
C ALA A 30 16.69 2.42 15.99
N ALA A 31 17.27 2.77 17.14
CA ALA A 31 16.51 3.23 18.29
C ALA A 31 15.99 4.64 18.04
N ALA A 32 16.86 5.56 17.58
CA ALA A 32 16.44 6.91 17.22
C ALA A 32 15.41 6.92 16.09
N LEU A 33 15.51 5.99 15.12
CA LEU A 33 14.54 5.85 14.04
C LEU A 33 13.18 5.39 14.57
N ALA A 34 13.13 4.42 15.48
CA ALA A 34 11.89 3.94 16.09
C ALA A 34 11.18 5.08 16.86
N ASP A 35 11.91 5.79 17.71
CA ASP A 35 11.37 6.92 18.48
C ASP A 35 10.88 8.05 17.58
N THR A 36 11.67 8.37 16.54
CA THR A 36 11.30 9.38 15.56
C THR A 36 10.01 8.98 14.83
N TYR A 37 9.92 7.73 14.37
CA TYR A 37 8.77 7.24 13.63
C TYR A 37 7.50 7.21 14.48
N ALA A 38 7.60 6.82 15.76
CA ALA A 38 6.48 6.83 16.70
C ALA A 38 5.89 8.24 16.91
N GLY A 39 6.74 9.27 16.83
CA GLY A 39 6.34 10.67 16.98
C GLY A 39 5.93 11.38 15.68
N LEU A 40 5.82 10.67 14.55
CA LEU A 40 5.38 11.25 13.28
C LEU A 40 3.88 11.06 13.08
N PRO A 41 3.17 12.09 12.58
CA PRO A 41 1.76 11.95 12.25
C PRO A 41 1.59 10.96 11.09
N ALA A 42 0.71 9.98 11.28
CA ALA A 42 0.35 9.04 10.24
C ALA A 42 -0.21 9.78 9.02
N TRP A 43 0.19 9.37 7.82
CA TRP A 43 -0.28 9.97 6.59
C TRP A 43 -0.24 8.99 5.44
N ASN A 44 -1.17 9.16 4.51
CA ASN A 44 -1.28 8.31 3.35
C ASN A 44 -0.47 8.90 2.19
N PHE A 45 0.49 8.13 1.70
CA PHE A 45 1.37 8.53 0.60
C PHE A 45 0.59 8.98 -0.65
N SER A 46 -0.48 8.29 -1.04
CA SER A 46 -1.25 8.63 -2.24
C SER A 46 -2.01 9.94 -2.10
N SER A 47 -2.80 10.11 -1.04
CA SER A 47 -3.67 11.28 -0.88
C SER A 47 -2.96 12.52 -0.35
N LYS A 48 -1.83 12.34 0.33
CA LYS A 48 -1.09 13.44 0.95
C LYS A 48 0.23 13.77 0.27
N LEU A 49 0.78 12.88 -0.59
CA LEU A 49 1.92 13.19 -1.45
C LEU A 49 1.52 13.20 -2.92
N LEU A 50 1.12 12.05 -3.49
CA LEU A 50 0.94 11.91 -4.94
C LEU A 50 -0.14 12.85 -5.50
N ALA A 51 -1.21 13.08 -4.74
CA ALA A 51 -2.28 14.02 -5.12
C ALA A 51 -1.79 15.46 -5.35
N HIS A 52 -0.65 15.85 -4.77
CA HIS A 52 -0.05 17.19 -4.91
C HIS A 52 1.09 17.26 -5.93
N LEU A 53 1.38 16.15 -6.62
CA LEU A 53 2.54 16.01 -7.52
C LEU A 53 2.10 15.47 -8.89
N THR A 54 0.87 15.74 -9.32
CA THR A 54 0.26 15.14 -10.51
C THR A 54 1.05 15.43 -11.78
N GLU A 55 1.71 16.59 -11.85
CA GLU A 55 2.64 17.01 -12.91
C GLU A 55 3.92 16.15 -12.97
N HIS A 56 4.20 15.36 -11.94
CA HIS A 56 5.33 14.43 -11.87
C HIS A 56 4.92 12.97 -12.01
N LEU A 57 3.64 12.68 -12.29
CA LEU A 57 3.12 11.32 -12.40
C LEU A 57 2.92 10.91 -13.85
N PHE A 58 3.24 9.66 -14.11
CA PHE A 58 2.86 8.97 -15.33
C PHE A 58 2.14 7.67 -14.97
N VAL A 59 1.02 7.41 -15.63
CA VAL A 59 0.18 6.23 -15.37
C VAL A 59 0.23 5.31 -16.58
N LEU A 60 0.76 4.11 -16.36
CA LEU A 60 0.73 3.04 -17.35
C LEU A 60 -0.48 2.14 -17.09
N ARG A 61 -1.34 2.00 -18.10
CA ARG A 61 -2.40 1.00 -18.06
C ARG A 61 -1.78 -0.38 -18.26
N ALA A 62 -1.85 -1.22 -17.24
CA ALA A 62 -1.49 -2.62 -17.37
C ALA A 62 -2.68 -3.40 -17.95
N THR A 63 -2.53 -3.89 -19.19
CA THR A 63 -3.55 -4.68 -19.90
C THR A 63 -3.23 -6.16 -19.84
N GLY A 64 -4.26 -7.01 -19.90
CA GLY A 64 -4.08 -8.47 -19.92
C GLY A 64 -3.69 -9.08 -18.57
N ILE A 65 -3.71 -8.30 -17.49
CA ILE A 65 -3.44 -8.78 -16.13
C ILE A 65 -4.65 -8.52 -15.22
N GLY A 66 -4.93 -9.46 -14.32
CA GLY A 66 -5.84 -9.25 -13.20
C GLY A 66 -5.08 -8.70 -11.99
N TRP A 67 -5.67 -7.74 -11.27
CA TRP A 67 -5.11 -7.20 -10.04
C TRP A 67 -6.21 -6.94 -9.01
N SER A 68 -5.92 -7.25 -7.75
CA SER A 68 -6.77 -6.99 -6.59
C SER A 68 -5.87 -6.82 -5.38
N ASP A 69 -6.18 -5.87 -4.50
CA ASP A 69 -5.43 -5.63 -3.27
C ASP A 69 -5.77 -6.62 -2.15
N TRP A 70 -6.82 -7.43 -2.35
CA TRP A 70 -7.36 -8.37 -1.36
C TRP A 70 -7.71 -7.72 -0.02
N GLY A 71 -8.01 -6.42 -0.01
CA GLY A 71 -8.32 -5.68 1.22
C GLY A 71 -9.61 -6.13 1.93
N THR A 72 -10.42 -6.96 1.29
CA THR A 72 -11.66 -7.51 1.87
C THR A 72 -11.82 -8.98 1.50
N VAL A 73 -12.54 -9.73 2.34
CA VAL A 73 -12.92 -11.13 2.03
C VAL A 73 -13.60 -11.22 0.66
N GLY A 74 -14.54 -10.32 0.37
CA GLY A 74 -15.22 -10.29 -0.93
C GLY A 74 -14.27 -10.06 -2.12
N ALA A 75 -13.20 -9.27 -1.97
CA ALA A 75 -12.18 -9.10 -3.00
C ALA A 75 -11.37 -10.37 -3.24
N ILE A 76 -11.10 -11.13 -2.17
CA ILE A 76 -10.43 -12.43 -2.26
C ILE A 76 -11.34 -13.45 -2.95
N GLU A 77 -12.62 -13.49 -2.60
CA GLU A 77 -13.61 -14.38 -3.22
C GLU A 77 -13.79 -14.10 -4.71
N ARG A 78 -13.89 -12.81 -5.11
CA ARG A 78 -13.92 -12.43 -6.53
C ARG A 78 -12.67 -12.88 -7.28
N THR A 79 -11.50 -12.80 -6.64
CA THR A 79 -10.24 -13.26 -7.25
C THR A 79 -10.21 -14.78 -7.39
N HIS A 80 -10.70 -15.52 -6.40
CA HIS A 80 -10.81 -16.99 -6.52
C HIS A 80 -11.77 -17.38 -7.65
N ALA A 81 -12.93 -16.73 -7.71
CA ALA A 81 -13.92 -16.98 -8.76
C ALA A 81 -13.36 -16.71 -10.17
N SER A 82 -12.62 -15.60 -10.37
CA SER A 82 -11.99 -15.30 -11.66
C SER A 82 -10.89 -16.30 -12.05
N LEU A 83 -10.30 -16.99 -11.07
CA LEU A 83 -9.33 -18.07 -11.27
C LEU A 83 -9.98 -19.46 -11.38
N GLY A 84 -11.31 -19.57 -11.34
CA GLY A 84 -12.02 -20.86 -11.35
C GLY A 84 -11.78 -21.69 -10.09
N ARG A 85 -11.48 -21.05 -8.95
CA ARG A 85 -11.20 -21.71 -7.66
C ARG A 85 -12.26 -21.38 -6.63
N THR A 86 -12.49 -22.30 -5.71
CA THR A 86 -13.34 -22.07 -4.52
C THR A 86 -12.45 -21.69 -3.34
N PRO A 87 -12.72 -20.59 -2.64
CA PRO A 87 -12.00 -20.26 -1.42
C PRO A 87 -12.17 -21.33 -0.34
N PRO A 88 -11.13 -21.65 0.44
CA PRO A 88 -11.15 -22.79 1.38
C PRO A 88 -12.24 -22.67 2.45
N TRP A 89 -12.56 -21.46 2.93
CA TRP A 89 -13.62 -21.25 3.92
C TRP A 89 -15.04 -21.52 3.39
N ARG A 90 -15.27 -21.49 2.08
CA ARG A 90 -16.55 -21.87 1.49
C ARG A 90 -16.73 -23.38 1.39
N ALA A 91 -15.64 -24.13 1.19
CA ALA A 91 -15.67 -25.59 1.17
C ALA A 91 -16.10 -26.16 2.54
N THR A 92 -15.66 -25.55 3.65
CA THR A 92 -16.06 -25.94 5.00
C THR A 92 -17.54 -25.65 5.31
N THR A 93 -18.13 -24.65 4.65
CA THR A 93 -19.53 -24.24 4.88
C THR A 93 -20.52 -25.18 4.17
N MET A 94 -20.15 -25.75 3.01
CA MET A 94 -20.97 -26.76 2.33
C MET A 94 -21.06 -28.07 3.11
N ALA A 95 -19.95 -28.56 3.67
CA ALA A 95 -19.93 -29.78 4.49
C ALA A 95 -20.81 -29.68 5.76
N ARG A 96 -21.07 -28.47 6.27
CA ARG A 96 -21.98 -28.27 7.43
C ARG A 96 -23.46 -28.21 7.05
N ARG A 97 -23.80 -27.96 5.78
CA ARG A 97 -25.20 -27.88 5.31
C ARG A 97 -25.78 -29.21 4.84
N GLU A 98 -24.94 -30.19 4.51
CA GLU A 98 -25.40 -31.54 4.10
C GLU A 98 -25.71 -32.47 5.29
N VAL A 99 -25.43 -32.04 6.53
CA VAL A 99 -25.61 -32.86 7.76
C VAL A 99 -26.74 -32.30 8.65
N ALA A 100 -27.57 -31.39 8.14
CA ALA A 100 -28.74 -30.84 8.82
C ALA A 100 -30.00 -31.07 7.98
#